data_AF-A0A3D2NEL3-F1
#
_entry.id   AF-A0A3D2NEL3-F1
#
_cell.length_a   1.000
_cell.length_b   1.000
_cell.length_c   1.000
_cell.angle_alpha   90.00
_cell.angle_beta   90.00
_cell.angle_gamma   90.00
#
_symmetry.space_group_name_H-M   'P 1'
#
loop_
_entity.id
_entity.type
_entity.pdbx_description
1 polymer ?
#
loop_
_entity_poly.entity_id
_entity_poly.type
_entity_poly.pdbx_seq_one_letter_code
_entity_poly.pdbx_strand_id
1 'polypeptide(L)'
;GGMGGMGGMDHGDGMMSDDDMAALDAATGVEATRLFLEGMVGHHQGAVTMAQMVLDNGENPDVAALAQQIIDGQTAEITTMQDILATL
;
A
#
# COMPACT_ATOMS: atom_id res chain seq x y z
N GLY A 1 -27.80 -0.21 -24.26
CA GLY A 1 -27.90 -0.13 -22.79
C GLY A 1 -26.95 -1.16 -22.25
N GLY A 2 -26.00 -0.85 -21.39
CA GLY A 2 -25.92 0.25 -20.44
C GLY A 2 -25.52 -0.40 -19.13
N MET A 3 -24.21 -0.48 -18.88
CA MET A 3 -23.61 -0.78 -17.59
C MET A 3 -22.30 0.00 -17.56
N GLY A 4 -22.45 1.31 -17.34
CA GLY A 4 -21.34 2.15 -16.92
C GLY A 4 -21.12 2.00 -15.42
N GLY A 5 -19.87 2.19 -15.02
CA GLY A 5 -19.49 2.72 -13.72
C GLY A 5 -19.71 1.80 -12.51
N MET A 6 -18.75 0.90 -12.29
CA MET A 6 -18.39 0.47 -10.93
C MET A 6 -16.87 0.64 -10.71
N GLY A 7 -16.25 1.66 -11.32
CA GLY A 7 -14.89 2.07 -10.99
C GLY A 7 -14.94 2.92 -9.72
N GLY A 8 -14.38 2.41 -8.62
CA GLY A 8 -14.25 3.15 -7.37
C GLY A 8 -15.09 2.63 -6.20
N MET A 9 -15.17 1.31 -5.99
CA MET A 9 -15.29 0.86 -4.61
C MET A 9 -13.97 1.19 -3.95
N ASP A 10 -13.96 2.20 -3.08
CA ASP A 10 -12.85 2.62 -2.23
C ASP A 10 -12.29 1.37 -1.51
N HIS A 11 -11.26 0.76 -2.11
CA HIS A 11 -10.51 -0.31 -1.47
C HIS A 11 -9.70 0.41 -0.41
N GLY A 12 -9.99 0.12 0.87
CA GLY A 12 -9.55 0.92 2.01
C GLY A 12 -8.09 1.36 1.96
N ASP A 13 -7.80 2.53 2.54
CA ASP A 13 -6.52 3.25 2.49
C ASP A 13 -5.33 2.33 2.15
N GLY A 14 -4.80 2.50 0.93
CA GLY A 14 -3.58 1.84 0.45
C GLY A 14 -3.77 0.60 -0.44
N MET A 15 -4.95 -0.01 -0.49
CA MET A 15 -5.16 -1.16 -1.39
C MET A 15 -5.21 -0.74 -2.87
N MET A 16 -4.54 -1.50 -3.74
CA MET A 16 -4.58 -1.28 -5.19
C MET A 16 -5.98 -1.59 -5.74
N SER A 17 -6.41 -0.84 -6.75
CA SER A 17 -7.68 -1.11 -7.43
C SER A 17 -7.57 -2.32 -8.36
N ASP A 18 -8.71 -2.91 -8.75
CA ASP A 18 -8.75 -3.98 -9.75
C ASP A 18 -8.09 -3.57 -11.08
N ASP A 19 -8.26 -2.31 -11.49
CA ASP A 19 -7.66 -1.77 -12.70
C ASP A 19 -6.13 -1.65 -12.57
N ASP A 20 -5.62 -1.23 -11.41
CA ASP A 20 -4.17 -1.17 -11.13
C ASP A 20 -3.55 -2.57 -11.12
N MET A 21 -4.25 -3.54 -10.53
CA MET A 21 -3.83 -4.94 -10.52
C MET A 21 -3.80 -5.54 -11.93
N ALA A 22 -4.79 -5.23 -12.77
CA ALA A 22 -4.80 -5.66 -14.17
C ALA A 22 -3.67 -5.00 -14.98
N ALA A 23 -3.37 -3.72 -14.73
CA ALA A 23 -2.25 -3.03 -15.36
C ALA A 23 -0.91 -3.66 -14.96
N LEU A 24 -0.73 -4.02 -13.69
CA LEU A 24 0.45 -4.71 -13.20
C LEU A 24 0.63 -6.09 -13.84
N ASP A 25 -0.43 -6.90 -13.96
CA ASP A 25 -0.39 -8.23 -14.58
C ASP A 25 0.00 -8.18 -16.06
N ALA A 26 -0.43 -7.14 -16.77
CA ALA A 26 -0.10 -6.92 -18.18
C ALA A 26 1.31 -6.34 -18.40
N ALA A 27 1.92 -5.76 -17.37
CA ALA A 27 3.21 -5.08 -17.49
C ALA A 27 4.39 -6.07 -17.51
N THR A 28 5.52 -5.63 -18.09
CA THR A 28 6.75 -6.43 -18.11
C THR A 28 7.98 -5.56 -17.90
N GLY A 29 9.09 -6.19 -17.51
CA GLY A 29 10.37 -5.50 -17.35
C GLY A 29 10.31 -4.35 -16.34
N VAL A 30 10.93 -3.22 -16.68
CA VAL A 30 11.02 -2.04 -15.81
C VAL A 30 9.63 -1.48 -15.45
N GLU A 31 8.66 -1.57 -16.37
CA GLU A 31 7.31 -1.07 -16.11
C GLU A 31 6.58 -1.89 -15.04
N ALA A 32 6.72 -3.22 -15.07
CA ALA A 32 6.16 -4.08 -14.02
C ALA A 32 6.78 -3.76 -12.65
N THR A 33 8.10 -3.55 -12.61
CA THR A 33 8.80 -3.15 -11.38
C THR A 33 8.29 -1.81 -10.85
N ARG A 34 8.11 -0.82 -11.73
CA ARG A 34 7.59 0.51 -11.35
C ARG A 34 6.19 0.40 -10.75
N LEU A 35 5.26 -0.21 -11.48
CA LEU A 35 3.86 -0.36 -11.03
C LEU A 35 3.75 -1.13 -9.71
N PHE A 36 4.56 -2.18 -9.54
CA PHE A 36 4.61 -2.92 -8.28
C PHE A 36 5.08 -2.03 -7.12
N LEU A 37 6.20 -1.31 -7.30
CA LEU A 37 6.76 -0.48 -6.23
C LEU A 37 5.85 0.70 -5.88
N GLU A 38 5.25 1.37 -6.87
CA GLU A 38 4.31 2.46 -6.64
C GLU A 38 3.07 1.98 -5.87
N GLY A 39 2.49 0.84 -6.29
CA GLY A 39 1.37 0.22 -5.59
C GLY A 39 1.71 -0.19 -4.15
N MET A 40 2.89 -0.81 -3.95
CA MET A 40 3.32 -1.25 -2.62
C MET A 40 3.64 -0.08 -1.68
N VAL A 41 4.15 1.04 -2.19
CA VAL A 41 4.32 2.28 -1.41
C VAL A 41 2.95 2.76 -0.89
N GLY A 42 1.94 2.84 -1.75
CA GLY A 42 0.58 3.21 -1.34
C GLY A 42 0.00 2.26 -0.30
N HIS A 43 0.13 0.96 -0.52
CA HIS A 43 -0.30 -0.08 0.43
C HIS A 43 0.36 0.06 1.80
N HIS A 44 1.68 0.27 1.83
CA HIS A 44 2.41 0.43 3.09
C HIS A 44 2.00 1.72 3.80
N GLN A 45 1.79 2.82 3.08
CA GLN A 45 1.32 4.07 3.69
C GLN A 45 -0.04 3.91 4.35
N GLY A 46 -0.98 3.23 3.69
CA GLY A 46 -2.28 2.91 4.27
C GLY A 46 -2.17 2.05 5.53
N ALA A 47 -1.32 1.03 5.50
CA ALA A 47 -1.06 0.19 6.67
C ALA A 47 -0.40 0.94 7.83
N VAL A 48 0.52 1.88 7.56
CA VAL A 48 1.10 2.77 8.59
C VAL A 48 0.01 3.65 9.21
N THR A 49 -0.87 4.25 8.41
CA THR A 49 -2.01 5.03 8.91
C THR A 49 -2.90 4.19 9.82
N MET A 50 -3.23 2.96 9.42
CA MET A 50 -4.03 2.04 10.24
C MET A 50 -3.32 1.65 11.54
N ALA A 51 -2.03 1.36 11.49
CA ALA A 51 -1.26 1.02 12.68
C ALA A 51 -1.15 2.21 13.64
N GLN A 52 -1.03 3.45 13.13
CA GLN A 52 -1.06 4.64 13.97
C GLN A 52 -2.41 4.81 14.67
N MET A 53 -3.53 4.55 13.97
CA MET A 53 -4.86 4.57 14.60
C MET A 53 -4.98 3.54 15.74
N VAL A 54 -4.32 2.38 15.63
CA VAL A 54 -4.27 1.38 16.70
C VAL A 54 -3.47 1.88 17.90
N LEU A 55 -2.35 2.58 17.68
CA LEU A 55 -1.58 3.17 18.78
C LEU A 55 -2.34 4.30 19.50
N ASP A 56 -3.09 5.10 18.75
CA ASP A 56 -3.79 6.27 19.29
C ASP A 56 -5.05 5.87 20.07
N ASN A 57 -5.71 4.76 19.70
CA ASN A 57 -7.03 4.37 20.23
C ASN A 57 -7.05 3.01 20.95
N GLY A 58 -5.98 2.21 20.85
CA GLY A 58 -5.93 0.85 21.38
C GLY A 58 -5.52 0.79 22.85
N GLU A 59 -6.10 -0.15 23.60
CA GLU A 59 -5.79 -0.36 25.03
C GLU A 59 -4.96 -1.63 25.29
N ASN A 60 -4.82 -2.51 24.29
CA ASN A 60 -4.09 -3.77 24.45
C ASN A 60 -2.59 -3.56 24.15
N PRO A 61 -1.69 -3.79 25.12
CA PRO A 61 -0.26 -3.55 24.96
C PRO A 61 0.41 -4.46 23.93
N ASP A 62 -0.05 -5.70 23.77
CA ASP A 62 0.52 -6.63 22.76
C ASP A 62 0.14 -6.17 21.35
N VAL A 63 -1.08 -5.66 21.18
CA VAL A 63 -1.56 -5.11 19.91
C VAL A 63 -0.84 -3.80 19.58
N ALA A 64 -0.60 -2.94 20.59
CA ALA A 64 0.18 -1.72 20.42
C ALA A 64 1.64 -2.02 20.03
N ALA A 65 2.26 -3.04 20.65
CA ALA A 65 3.61 -3.46 20.28
C ALA A 65 3.69 -3.94 18.82
N LEU A 66 2.70 -4.71 18.37
CA LEU A 66 2.60 -5.12 16.96
C LEU A 66 2.41 -3.92 16.02
N ALA A 67 1.54 -2.96 16.38
CA ALA A 67 1.31 -1.76 15.58
C ALA A 67 2.60 -0.94 15.41
N GLN A 68 3.38 -0.77 16.48
CA GLN A 68 4.67 -0.09 16.39
C GLN A 68 5.64 -0.82 15.45
N GLN A 69 5.72 -2.15 15.52
CA GLN A 69 6.56 -2.95 14.62
C GLN A 69 6.14 -2.80 13.15
N ILE A 70 4.84 -2.72 12.87
CA ILE A 70 4.33 -2.47 11.52
C ILE A 70 4.75 -1.08 11.02
N ILE A 71 4.63 -0.05 11.86
CA ILE A 71 5.04 1.32 11.50
C ILE A 71 6.53 1.37 11.17
N ASP A 72 7.37 0.81 12.05
CA ASP A 72 8.82 0.85 11.88
C ASP A 72 9.26 0.08 10.63
N GLY A 73 8.74 -1.14 10.45
CA GLY A 73 9.07 -2.00 9.32
C GLY A 73 8.62 -1.40 7.99
N GLN A 74 7.35 -1.02 7.88
CA GLN A 74 6.81 -0.56 6.60
C GLN A 74 7.28 0.84 6.22
N THR A 75 7.65 1.70 7.18
CA THR A 75 8.32 2.98 6.86
C THR A 75 9.72 2.76 6.27
N ALA A 76 10.47 1.76 6.78
CA ALA A 76 11.77 1.41 6.21
C ALA A 76 11.63 0.80 4.80
N GLU A 77 10.63 -0.04 4.58
CA GLU A 77 10.33 -0.62 3.27
C GLU A 77 9.87 0.46 2.27
N ILE A 78 9.04 1.42 2.68
CA ILE A 78 8.67 2.59 1.85
C ILE A 78 9.93 3.33 1.37
N THR A 79 10.86 3.61 2.28
CA THR A 79 12.11 4.31 1.94
C THR A 79 12.90 3.51 0.91
N THR A 80 13.04 2.19 1.13
CA THR A 80 13.74 1.30 0.20
C THR A 80 13.09 1.27 -1.18
N MET A 81 11.75 1.19 -1.25
CA MET A 81 11.02 1.19 -2.51
C MET A 81 11.16 2.52 -3.25
N GLN A 82 11.12 3.64 -2.55
CA GLN A 82 11.36 4.97 -3.12
C GLN A 82 12.77 5.12 -3.67
N ASP A 83 13.77 4.61 -2.94
CA ASP A 83 15.16 4.59 -3.41
C ASP A 83 15.31 3.76 -4.68
N ILE A 84 14.68 2.59 -4.76
CA ILE A 84 14.70 1.75 -5.97
C ILE A 84 14.00 2.49 -7.12
N LEU A 85 12.82 3.07 -6.89
CA LEU A 85 12.08 3.83 -7.90
C LEU A 85 12.93 4.98 -8.49
N ALA A 86 13.73 5.65 -7.67
CA ALA A 86 14.62 6.72 -8.12
C ALA A 86 15.78 6.23 -9.01
N THR A 87 16.01 4.91 -9.09
CA THR A 87 17.06 4.29 -9.93
C THR A 87 16.55 3.64 -11.21
N LEU A 88 15.23 3.53 -11.39
CA LEU A 88 14.60 2.97 -12.59
C LEU A 88 14.62 3.95 -13.76
#